data_AF-A0A2E1FNU4-F1
#
_entry.id   AF-A0A2E1FNU4-F1
#
_cell.length_a   1.000
_cell.length_b   1.000
_cell.length_c   1.000
_cell.angle_alpha   90.00
_cell.angle_beta   90.00
_cell.angle_gamma   90.00
#
_symmetry.space_group_name_H-M   'P 1'
#
loop_
_entity.id
_entity.type
_entity.pdbx_description
1 polymer ?
#
loop_
_entity_poly.entity_id
_entity_poly.type
_entity_poly.pdbx_seq_one_letter_code
_entity_poly.pdbx_strand_id
1 'polypeptide(L)'
;MSFFYCTFVSGGIYNTASGEESSISGGLSNTASDVLSSVSGGSDNTASEYLSYVSGGYNNTASGYLSSVSGGNSNNASGEASSVLGGHTNNSFGSFSSVSGGFENTASPNYSTVSGDSGSTFLDNSADGNTID
;
A
#
# COMPACT_ATOMS: atom_id res chain seq x y z
N MET A 1 16.71 9.44 27.42
CA MET A 1 16.04 10.62 26.83
C MET A 1 14.95 10.06 25.94
N SER A 2 13.69 10.11 26.38
CA SER A 2 12.57 9.55 25.61
C SER A 2 11.98 10.69 24.78
N PHE A 3 12.08 10.60 23.46
CA PHE A 3 11.33 11.48 22.58
C PHE A 3 9.89 10.98 22.56
N PHE A 4 8.93 11.88 22.82
CA PHE A 4 7.51 11.58 22.66
C PHE A 4 7.18 11.82 21.19
N TYR A 5 7.17 10.76 20.41
CA TYR A 5 6.72 10.81 19.03
C TYR A 5 5.20 10.70 19.01
N CYS A 6 4.53 11.69 18.44
CA CYS A 6 3.07 11.75 18.42
C CYS A 6 2.51 10.85 17.34
N THR A 7 1.51 10.04 17.69
CA THR A 7 0.60 9.44 16.71
C THR A 7 -0.59 10.38 16.48
N PHE A 8 -1.12 10.43 15.27
CA PHE A 8 -2.20 11.35 14.91
C PHE A 8 -3.40 10.61 14.36
N VAL A 9 -4.57 10.75 14.98
CA VAL A 9 -5.86 10.35 14.40
C VAL A 9 -6.79 11.55 14.42
N SER A 10 -7.10 12.14 13.26
CA SER A 10 -7.90 13.37 13.22
C SER A 10 -9.40 13.16 13.50
N GLY A 11 -9.91 11.94 13.35
CA GLY A 11 -11.32 11.61 13.55
C GLY A 11 -11.71 10.22 13.03
N GLY A 12 -13.01 9.94 13.00
CA GLY A 12 -13.55 8.67 12.49
C GLY A 12 -13.85 7.63 13.57
N ILE A 13 -14.03 6.39 13.17
CA ILE A 13 -14.47 5.28 14.03
C ILE A 13 -13.46 4.13 13.90
N TYR A 14 -13.01 3.57 15.03
CA TYR A 14 -12.11 2.40 15.10
C TYR A 14 -10.76 2.52 14.36
N ASN A 15 -10.22 3.72 14.21
CA ASN A 15 -8.89 3.91 13.64
C ASN A 15 -7.78 3.62 14.68
N THR A 16 -6.70 2.98 14.25
CA THR A 16 -5.55 2.60 15.11
C THR A 16 -4.25 3.14 14.51
N ALA A 17 -3.71 4.21 15.10
CA ALA A 17 -2.37 4.72 14.79
C ALA A 17 -1.43 4.38 15.97
N SER A 18 -0.56 3.39 15.79
CA SER A 18 0.31 2.86 16.86
C SER A 18 1.81 3.00 16.58
N GLY A 19 2.20 3.34 15.36
CA GLY A 19 3.60 3.54 14.99
C GLY A 19 4.12 4.93 15.37
N GLU A 20 5.43 5.04 15.57
CA GLU A 20 6.10 6.33 15.85
C GLU A 20 5.82 7.35 14.71
N GLU A 21 5.29 8.54 15.00
CA GLU A 21 4.93 9.52 13.95
C GLU A 21 3.91 9.00 12.91
N SER A 22 3.20 7.92 13.21
CA SER A 22 2.12 7.40 12.35
C SER A 22 0.91 8.34 12.33
N SER A 23 0.19 8.37 11.21
CA SER A 23 -0.96 9.26 11.05
C SER A 23 -2.14 8.63 10.33
N ILE A 24 -3.36 8.94 10.80
CA ILE A 24 -4.62 8.62 10.16
C ILE A 24 -5.49 9.87 10.12
N SER A 25 -5.82 10.37 8.92
CA SER A 25 -6.60 11.61 8.79
C SER A 25 -8.10 11.41 9.04
N GLY A 26 -8.62 10.18 9.06
CA GLY A 26 -10.02 9.90 9.36
C GLY A 26 -10.49 8.54 8.84
N GLY A 27 -11.81 8.34 8.79
CA GLY A 27 -12.43 7.16 8.19
C GLY A 27 -12.89 6.09 9.19
N LEU A 28 -13.04 4.85 8.73
CA LEU A 28 -13.53 3.71 9.50
C LEU A 28 -12.47 2.61 9.53
N SER A 29 -12.10 2.11 10.70
CA SER A 29 -11.27 0.91 10.86
C SER A 29 -9.92 0.93 10.15
N ASN A 30 -9.29 2.10 10.00
CA ASN A 30 -7.97 2.20 9.38
C ASN A 30 -6.84 1.90 10.39
N THR A 31 -5.74 1.32 9.93
CA THR A 31 -4.57 0.99 10.76
C THR A 31 -3.29 1.58 10.18
N ALA A 32 -2.52 2.30 10.98
CA ALA A 32 -1.17 2.78 10.69
C ALA A 32 -0.25 2.36 11.85
N SER A 33 0.52 1.28 11.69
CA SER A 33 1.12 0.59 12.83
C SER A 33 2.63 0.72 13.01
N ASP A 34 3.35 1.28 12.04
CA ASP A 34 4.82 1.40 12.09
C ASP A 34 5.27 2.87 11.90
N VAL A 35 6.56 3.10 12.07
CA VAL A 35 7.17 4.43 12.07
C VAL A 35 6.90 5.14 10.75
N LEU A 36 6.36 6.36 10.85
CA LEU A 36 5.98 7.21 9.72
C LEU A 36 4.94 6.59 8.77
N SER A 37 4.27 5.50 9.16
CA SER A 37 3.22 4.92 8.33
C SER A 37 1.96 5.78 8.36
N SER A 38 1.23 5.84 7.24
CA SER A 38 0.12 6.79 7.13
C SER A 38 -1.06 6.27 6.30
N VAL A 39 -2.26 6.62 6.77
CA VAL A 39 -3.51 6.40 6.05
C VAL A 39 -4.30 7.71 5.95
N SER A 40 -4.50 8.22 4.75
CA SER A 40 -5.20 9.50 4.55
C SER A 40 -6.73 9.39 4.73
N GLY A 41 -7.32 8.19 4.77
CA GLY A 41 -8.73 8.00 5.09
C GLY A 41 -9.31 6.70 4.51
N GLY A 42 -10.62 6.66 4.28
CA GLY A 42 -11.32 5.50 3.73
C GLY A 42 -11.81 4.50 4.79
N SER A 43 -12.00 3.24 4.40
CA SER A 43 -12.43 2.15 5.28
C SER A 43 -11.49 0.97 5.19
N ASP A 44 -11.13 0.40 6.34
CA ASP A 44 -10.39 -0.86 6.45
C ASP A 44 -9.02 -0.86 5.76
N ASN A 45 -8.36 0.31 5.67
CA ASN A 45 -7.04 0.41 5.06
C ASN A 45 -5.93 0.16 6.09
N THR A 46 -4.84 -0.46 5.68
CA THR A 46 -3.70 -0.81 6.54
C THR A 46 -2.38 -0.33 5.95
N ALA A 47 -1.62 0.46 6.71
CA ALA A 47 -0.23 0.84 6.44
C ALA A 47 0.66 0.35 7.61
N SER A 48 1.35 -0.78 7.42
CA SER A 48 1.93 -1.53 8.55
C SER A 48 3.45 -1.60 8.62
N GLU A 49 4.19 -0.92 7.74
CA GLU A 49 5.65 -0.93 7.70
C GLU A 49 6.22 0.49 7.64
N TYR A 50 7.52 0.64 7.90
CA TYR A 50 8.21 1.93 7.88
C TYR A 50 7.94 2.72 6.59
N LEU A 51 7.44 3.95 6.75
CA LEU A 51 7.05 4.85 5.66
C LEU A 51 6.03 4.27 4.66
N SER A 52 5.28 3.23 5.03
CA SER A 52 4.23 2.73 4.16
C SER A 52 3.01 3.66 4.16
N TYR A 53 2.32 3.75 3.02
CA TYR A 53 1.29 4.77 2.82
C TYR A 53 0.06 4.26 2.07
N VAL A 54 -1.13 4.59 2.59
CA VAL A 54 -2.40 4.40 1.88
C VAL A 54 -3.15 5.72 1.77
N SER A 55 -3.37 6.21 0.55
CA SER A 55 -4.13 7.46 0.31
C SER A 55 -5.61 7.34 0.67
N GLY A 56 -6.19 6.14 0.64
CA GLY A 56 -7.58 5.88 1.01
C GLY A 56 -8.18 4.71 0.24
N GLY A 57 -9.50 4.72 0.08
CA GLY A 57 -10.25 3.63 -0.56
C GLY A 57 -10.83 2.64 0.46
N TYR A 58 -11.05 1.40 0.02
CA TYR A 58 -11.62 0.34 0.84
C TYR A 58 -10.69 -0.88 0.86
N ASN A 59 -10.33 -1.36 2.05
CA ASN A 59 -9.59 -2.61 2.24
C ASN A 59 -8.22 -2.66 1.55
N ASN A 60 -7.51 -1.54 1.44
CA ASN A 60 -6.18 -1.50 0.83
C ASN A 60 -5.07 -1.74 1.87
N THR A 61 -4.02 -2.45 1.48
CA THR A 61 -2.88 -2.80 2.36
C THR A 61 -1.56 -2.35 1.75
N ALA A 62 -0.79 -1.58 2.50
CA ALA A 62 0.61 -1.24 2.24
C ALA A 62 1.48 -1.79 3.38
N SER A 63 2.07 -2.96 3.17
CA SER A 63 2.77 -3.76 4.19
C SER A 63 4.22 -4.09 3.84
N GLY A 64 4.81 -3.35 2.90
CA GLY A 64 6.25 -3.39 2.62
C GLY A 64 6.92 -2.09 3.06
N TYR A 65 8.21 -2.14 3.40
CA TYR A 65 9.01 -0.95 3.66
C TYR A 65 8.90 0.03 2.48
N LEU A 66 8.55 1.30 2.71
CA LEU A 66 8.28 2.30 1.66
C LEU A 66 7.15 1.95 0.66
N SER A 67 6.30 0.96 0.93
CA SER A 67 5.26 0.57 -0.02
C SER A 67 4.09 1.56 -0.03
N SER A 68 3.36 1.63 -1.14
CA SER A 68 2.25 2.58 -1.27
C SER A 68 1.04 2.03 -2.02
N VAL A 69 -0.15 2.42 -1.56
CA VAL A 69 -1.40 2.25 -2.30
C VAL A 69 -2.12 3.59 -2.42
N SER A 70 -2.28 4.08 -3.65
CA SER A 70 -2.90 5.39 -3.90
C SER A 70 -4.43 5.39 -3.81
N GLY A 71 -5.08 4.23 -3.74
CA GLY A 71 -6.52 4.11 -3.53
C GLY A 71 -7.10 2.82 -4.10
N GLY A 72 -8.42 2.83 -4.34
CA GLY A 72 -9.14 1.70 -4.93
C GLY A 72 -9.76 0.75 -3.90
N ASN A 73 -9.95 -0.51 -4.28
CA ASN A 73 -10.58 -1.53 -3.47
C ASN A 73 -9.73 -2.80 -3.38
N SER A 74 -9.40 -3.25 -2.17
CA SER A 74 -8.72 -4.53 -1.95
C SER A 74 -7.36 -4.67 -2.64
N ASN A 75 -6.61 -3.57 -2.76
CA ASN A 75 -5.26 -3.58 -3.34
C ASN A 75 -4.19 -3.88 -2.28
N ASN A 76 -3.11 -4.53 -2.66
CA ASN A 76 -2.04 -4.95 -1.75
C ASN A 76 -0.64 -4.62 -2.32
N ALA A 77 0.12 -3.79 -1.61
CA ALA A 77 1.53 -3.49 -1.88
C ALA A 77 2.39 -4.00 -0.71
N SER A 78 2.94 -5.20 -0.83
CA SER A 78 3.69 -5.88 0.26
C SER A 78 5.18 -6.07 -0.04
N GLY A 79 5.65 -5.67 -1.22
CA GLY A 79 7.08 -5.65 -1.55
C GLY A 79 7.76 -4.38 -1.02
N GLU A 80 9.08 -4.44 -0.82
CA GLU A 80 9.86 -3.24 -0.49
C GLU A 80 9.73 -2.20 -1.62
N ALA A 81 9.40 -0.95 -1.30
CA ALA A 81 9.18 0.13 -2.24
C ALA A 81 8.20 -0.23 -3.37
N SER A 82 7.28 -1.15 -3.12
CA SER A 82 6.29 -1.58 -4.10
C SER A 82 5.09 -0.63 -4.13
N SER A 83 4.35 -0.61 -5.24
CA SER A 83 3.26 0.36 -5.40
C SER A 83 2.05 -0.17 -6.16
N VAL A 84 0.87 0.24 -5.72
CA VAL A 84 -0.37 0.07 -6.47
C VAL A 84 -1.07 1.43 -6.59
N LEU A 85 -1.21 1.93 -7.82
CA LEU A 85 -1.83 3.25 -8.04
C LEU A 85 -3.35 3.24 -7.86
N GLY A 86 -4.01 2.09 -7.96
CA GLY A 86 -5.45 1.97 -7.71
C GLY A 86 -6.05 0.71 -8.32
N GLY A 87 -7.34 0.77 -8.65
CA GLY A 87 -8.09 -0.36 -9.22
C GLY A 87 -8.71 -1.25 -8.15
N HIS A 88 -8.99 -2.51 -8.52
CA HIS A 88 -9.63 -3.50 -7.66
C HIS A 88 -8.80 -4.78 -7.63
N THR A 89 -8.50 -5.29 -6.45
CA THR A 89 -7.80 -6.58 -6.22
C THR A 89 -6.43 -6.71 -6.89
N ASN A 90 -5.66 -5.62 -6.99
CA ASN A 90 -4.31 -5.62 -7.54
C ASN A 90 -3.25 -5.89 -6.47
N ASN A 91 -2.18 -6.61 -6.84
CA ASN A 91 -1.13 -7.07 -5.95
C ASN A 91 0.26 -6.70 -6.47
N SER A 92 1.10 -6.10 -5.62
CA SER A 92 2.50 -5.74 -5.91
C SER A 92 3.38 -6.32 -4.81
N PHE A 93 3.89 -7.54 -5.05
CA PHE A 93 4.61 -8.36 -4.06
C PHE A 93 6.13 -8.26 -4.19
N GLY A 94 6.66 -8.03 -5.39
CA GLY A 94 8.10 -7.90 -5.61
C GLY A 94 8.67 -6.58 -5.07
N SER A 95 9.91 -6.58 -4.63
CA SER A 95 10.61 -5.33 -4.29
C SER A 95 10.73 -4.45 -5.52
N PHE A 96 10.44 -3.15 -5.39
CA PHE A 96 10.39 -2.17 -6.46
C PHE A 96 9.41 -2.54 -7.59
N SER A 97 8.44 -3.40 -7.31
CA SER A 97 7.38 -3.72 -8.28
C SER A 97 6.30 -2.66 -8.29
N SER A 98 5.54 -2.58 -9.38
CA SER A 98 4.42 -1.65 -9.49
C SER A 98 3.25 -2.22 -10.27
N VAL A 99 2.05 -1.84 -9.87
CA VAL A 99 0.81 -2.05 -10.63
C VAL A 99 0.13 -0.71 -10.83
N SER A 100 -0.05 -0.31 -12.08
CA SER A 100 -0.62 1.00 -12.41
C SER A 100 -2.13 1.08 -12.19
N GLY A 101 -2.82 -0.05 -12.08
CA GLY A 101 -4.27 -0.10 -11.85
C GLY A 101 -4.89 -1.40 -12.35
N GLY A 102 -6.16 -1.33 -12.76
CA GLY A 102 -6.87 -2.45 -13.36
C GLY A 102 -7.63 -3.33 -12.37
N PHE A 103 -7.89 -4.57 -12.77
CA PHE A 103 -8.63 -5.56 -11.99
C PHE A 103 -7.82 -6.86 -11.90
N GLU A 104 -7.55 -7.35 -10.70
CA GLU A 104 -6.89 -8.64 -10.45
C GLU A 104 -5.47 -8.80 -11.04
N ASN A 105 -4.70 -7.72 -11.10
CA ASN A 105 -3.31 -7.80 -11.56
C ASN A 105 -2.33 -8.19 -10.45
N THR A 106 -1.24 -8.87 -10.80
CA THR A 106 -0.20 -9.26 -9.84
C THR A 106 1.21 -9.06 -10.39
N ALA A 107 2.02 -8.25 -9.71
CA ALA A 107 3.44 -8.04 -9.96
C ALA A 107 4.27 -8.75 -8.86
N SER A 108 4.77 -9.97 -9.12
CA SER A 108 5.49 -10.78 -8.11
C SER A 108 7.02 -10.65 -8.11
N PRO A 109 7.71 -10.57 -9.26
CA PRO A 109 9.15 -10.43 -9.32
C PRO A 109 9.60 -9.04 -8.87
N ASN A 110 10.83 -8.96 -8.36
CA ASN A 110 11.44 -7.67 -8.09
C ASN A 110 11.56 -6.87 -9.39
N TYR A 111 11.37 -5.55 -9.31
CA TYR A 111 11.42 -4.62 -10.44
C TYR A 111 10.36 -4.85 -11.53
N SER A 112 9.33 -5.65 -11.28
CA SER A 112 8.26 -5.89 -12.25
C SER A 112 7.25 -4.76 -12.33
N THR A 113 6.68 -4.54 -13.52
CA THR A 113 5.62 -3.55 -13.74
C THR A 113 4.43 -4.16 -14.48
N VAL A 114 3.22 -3.88 -14.03
CA VAL A 114 1.96 -4.21 -14.73
C VAL A 114 1.20 -2.93 -15.08
N SER A 115 0.85 -2.77 -16.36
CA SER A 115 0.19 -1.58 -16.92
C SER A 115 -1.26 -1.40 -16.44
N GLY A 116 -1.94 -2.48 -16.05
CA GLY A 116 -3.23 -2.42 -15.37
C GLY A 116 -4.46 -2.80 -16.21
N ASP A 117 -4.38 -3.83 -17.05
CA ASP A 117 -5.52 -4.49 -17.67
C ASP A 117 -6.25 -5.42 -16.67
N SER A 118 -6.98 -6.44 -17.14
CA SER A 118 -7.71 -7.35 -16.24
C SER A 118 -7.04 -8.73 -16.19
N GLY A 119 -6.47 -9.08 -15.03
CA GLY A 119 -5.96 -10.41 -14.75
C GLY A 119 -4.51 -10.67 -15.19
N SER A 120 -3.70 -9.63 -15.41
CA SER A 120 -2.29 -9.79 -15.77
C SER A 120 -1.45 -10.21 -14.58
N THR A 121 -0.74 -11.33 -14.73
CA THR A 121 0.16 -11.87 -13.71
C THR A 121 1.58 -11.93 -14.25
N PHE A 122 2.50 -11.28 -13.53
CA PHE A 122 3.91 -11.33 -13.82
C PHE A 122 4.65 -12.21 -12.85
N LEU A 123 5.44 -13.15 -13.38
CA LEU A 123 6.16 -14.16 -12.60
C LEU A 123 7.64 -14.31 -13.01
N ASP A 124 8.15 -13.53 -13.98
CA ASP A 124 9.52 -13.67 -14.48
C ASP A 124 10.49 -12.56 -13.99
N ASN A 125 11.68 -12.98 -13.56
CA ASN A 125 12.79 -12.14 -13.07
C ASN A 125 13.82 -11.84 -14.17
N SER A 126 13.45 -11.97 -15.45
CA SER A 126 14.34 -11.57 -16.55
C SER A 126 14.52 -10.05 -16.54
N ALA A 127 15.78 -9.61 -16.58
CA ALA A 127 16.22 -8.22 -16.44
C ALA A 127 15.86 -7.30 -17.64
N ASP A 128 14.83 -7.64 -18.42
CA ASP A 128 14.62 -7.14 -19.77
C ASP A 128 13.60 -5.99 -19.88
N GLY A 129 13.27 -5.28 -18.79
CA GLY A 129 12.33 -4.14 -18.87
C GLY A 129 10.87 -4.59 -19.04
N ASN A 130 10.50 -5.55 -18.20
CA ASN A 130 9.45 -6.48 -18.47
C ASN A 130 8.11 -5.87 -17.94
N THR A 131 7.32 -5.32 -18.86
CA THR A 131 6.01 -4.67 -18.64
C THR A 131 4.95 -5.54 -19.34
N ILE A 132 3.88 -5.96 -18.64
CA ILE A 132 2.69 -6.51 -19.32
C ILE A 132 1.71 -5.37 -19.55
N ASP A 133 1.32 -5.18 -20.81
CA ASP A 133 0.20 -4.33 -21.26
C ASP A 133 -1.13 -5.07 -21.21
#